data_AF-A0A242DHJ9-F1
#
_entry.id   AF-A0A242DHJ9-F1
#
_cell.length_a   1.000
_cell.length_b   1.000
_cell.length_c   1.000
_cell.angle_alpha   90.00
_cell.angle_beta   90.00
_cell.angle_gamma   90.00
#
_symmetry.space_group_name_H-M   'P 1'
#
loop_
_entity.id
_entity.type
_entity.pdbx_description
1 polymer ?
#
loop_
_entity_poly.entity_id
_entity_poly.type
_entity_poly.pdbx_seq_one_letter_code
_entity_poly.pdbx_strand_id
1 'polypeptide(L)'
;MKKYFVLLISLILGIVIVSGCSSNKKSEDTQKVVDKIVEKQNKIANSNDDNKKKYNYTEDDFSFLIYYDKDQKLYLVDSWVPFENKANDLRKKWGISLDENELKRFKYDSDFNDYKDSGNYEVVYKSGKFAD
;
A
#
# COMPACT_ATOMS: atom_id res chain seq x y z
N MET A 1 -43.65 11.06 39.88
CA MET A 1 -42.22 10.68 40.00
C MET A 1 -42.04 9.42 39.16
N LYS A 2 -41.21 9.27 38.12
CA LYS A 2 -40.06 9.98 37.51
C LYS A 2 -40.16 9.69 35.99
N LYS A 3 -40.24 10.66 35.08
CA LYS A 3 -39.12 11.29 34.35
C LYS A 3 -38.04 10.29 33.86
N TYR A 4 -38.16 9.93 32.58
CA TYR A 4 -37.15 9.84 31.52
C TYR A 4 -35.65 9.77 31.85
N PHE A 5 -34.96 8.98 31.02
CA PHE A 5 -33.59 9.18 30.53
C PHE A 5 -32.47 9.23 31.57
N VAL A 6 -31.74 8.12 31.71
CA VAL A 6 -30.26 8.07 31.77
C VAL A 6 -29.86 6.66 31.32
N LEU A 7 -29.55 6.49 30.03
CA LEU A 7 -28.18 6.26 29.54
C LEU A 7 -27.60 4.92 30.03
N LEU A 8 -27.56 3.91 29.15
CA LEU A 8 -26.33 3.63 28.38
C LEU A 8 -25.10 3.64 29.28
N ILE A 9 -25.06 2.72 30.26
CA ILE A 9 -23.79 2.33 30.86
C ILE A 9 -23.13 1.42 29.83
N SER A 10 -22.39 2.12 28.96
CA SER A 10 -21.36 1.67 28.05
C SER A 10 -20.83 0.28 28.40
N LEU A 11 -21.06 -0.65 27.46
CA LEU A 11 -20.14 -1.72 27.10
C LEU A 11 -18.70 -1.17 27.17
N ILE A 12 -18.03 -1.40 28.29
CA ILE A 12 -16.57 -1.42 28.30
C ILE A 12 -16.20 -2.82 27.81
N LEU A 13 -16.39 -3.07 26.52
CA LEU A 13 -15.59 -4.10 25.88
C LEU A 13 -14.18 -3.53 25.87
N GLY A 14 -13.38 -3.99 26.82
CA GLY A 14 -11.95 -3.79 26.80
C GLY A 14 -11.44 -4.19 25.43
N ILE A 15 -11.04 -3.19 24.65
CA ILE A 15 -10.16 -3.42 23.52
C ILE A 15 -8.88 -3.89 24.17
N VAL A 16 -8.72 -5.20 24.27
CA VAL A 16 -7.41 -5.82 24.44
C VAL A 16 -6.69 -5.47 23.14
N ILE A 17 -5.98 -4.35 23.15
CA ILE A 17 -4.97 -4.07 22.14
C ILE A 17 -3.93 -5.15 22.41
N VAL A 18 -4.05 -6.26 21.69
CA VAL A 18 -2.98 -7.23 21.58
C VAL A 18 -1.86 -6.51 20.85
N SER A 19 -1.06 -5.77 21.59
CA SER A 19 0.31 -5.41 21.21
C SER A 19 1.15 -6.67 21.29
N GLY A 20 0.75 -7.68 20.50
CA GLY A 20 1.61 -8.78 20.14
C GLY A 20 2.51 -8.26 19.04
N CYS A 21 3.80 -8.58 19.12
CA CYS A 21 4.73 -8.47 18.01
C CYS A 21 4.22 -9.31 16.82
N SER A 22 3.24 -8.79 16.10
CA SER A 22 2.83 -9.30 14.80
C SER A 22 3.79 -8.65 13.83
N SER A 23 4.84 -9.36 13.44
CA SER A 23 5.47 -9.07 12.15
C SER A 23 4.32 -8.92 11.16
N ASN A 24 4.06 -7.71 10.66
CA ASN A 24 2.96 -7.39 9.74
C ASN A 24 2.96 -8.42 8.60
N LYS A 25 2.21 -9.51 8.76
CA LYS A 25 2.32 -10.65 7.86
C LYS A 25 1.50 -10.31 6.63
N LYS A 26 2.19 -9.76 5.64
CA LYS A 26 1.65 -9.45 4.33
C LYS A 26 0.98 -10.69 3.75
N SER A 27 -0.22 -10.56 3.18
CA SER A 27 -0.88 -11.66 2.47
C SER A 27 -0.09 -12.03 1.21
N GLU A 28 -0.24 -13.26 0.71
CA GLU A 28 0.41 -13.68 -0.53
C GLU A 28 0.04 -12.78 -1.71
N ASP A 29 -1.22 -12.36 -1.80
CA ASP A 29 -1.67 -11.45 -2.86
C ASP A 29 -1.06 -10.05 -2.71
N THR A 30 -0.93 -9.55 -1.49
CA THR A 30 -0.24 -8.27 -1.26
C THR A 30 1.26 -8.38 -1.57
N GLN A 31 1.89 -9.55 -1.34
CA GLN A 31 3.26 -9.81 -1.80
C GLN A 31 3.35 -9.73 -3.33
N LYS A 32 2.42 -10.35 -4.07
CA LYS A 32 2.39 -10.27 -5.54
C LYS A 32 2.28 -8.83 -6.04
N VAL A 33 1.50 -7.99 -5.36
CA VAL A 33 1.39 -6.55 -5.67
C VAL A 33 2.73 -5.83 -5.49
N VAL A 34 3.43 -6.10 -4.38
CA VAL A 34 4.77 -5.55 -4.12
C VAL A 34 5.77 -6.04 -5.18
N ASP A 35 5.82 -7.34 -5.45
CA ASP A 35 6.74 -7.95 -6.41
C ASP A 35 6.59 -7.32 -7.80
N LYS A 36 5.34 -7.10 -8.25
CA LYS A 36 5.05 -6.42 -9.52
C LYS A 36 5.65 -5.03 -9.60
N ILE A 37 5.58 -4.24 -8.52
CA ILE A 37 6.12 -2.88 -8.50
C ILE A 37 7.66 -2.92 -8.47
N VAL A 38 8.24 -3.81 -7.66
CA VAL A 38 9.70 -4.02 -7.58
C VAL A 38 10.25 -4.46 -8.93
N GLU A 39 9.64 -5.44 -9.57
CA GLU A 39 10.02 -5.93 -10.90
C GLU A 39 9.92 -4.81 -11.95
N LYS A 40 8.81 -4.07 -11.96
CA LYS A 40 8.63 -2.95 -12.90
C LYS A 40 9.67 -1.86 -12.71
N GLN A 41 10.01 -1.52 -11.47
CA GLN A 41 11.00 -0.49 -11.20
C GLN A 41 12.41 -0.95 -11.59
N ASN A 42 12.76 -2.21 -11.33
CA ASN A 42 14.01 -2.80 -11.82
C ASN A 42 14.08 -2.81 -13.34
N LYS A 43 13.00 -3.18 -14.04
CA LYS A 43 12.93 -3.10 -15.52
C LYS A 43 13.16 -1.69 -16.04
N ILE A 44 12.55 -0.68 -15.41
CA ILE A 44 12.72 0.73 -15.78
C ILE A 44 14.16 1.19 -15.52
N ALA A 45 14.74 0.87 -14.36
CA ALA A 45 16.08 1.31 -14.01
C ALA A 45 17.18 0.68 -14.88
N ASN A 46 16.90 -0.49 -15.44
CA ASN A 46 17.83 -1.26 -16.28
C ASN A 46 17.43 -1.32 -17.75
N SER A 47 16.52 -0.45 -18.22
CA SER A 47 16.03 -0.51 -19.60
C SER A 47 17.04 -0.05 -20.66
N ASN A 48 18.15 0.59 -20.25
CA ASN A 48 19.16 1.13 -21.16
C ASN A 48 20.44 0.29 -21.09
N ASP A 49 20.94 -0.14 -22.26
CA ASP A 49 22.04 -1.10 -22.44
C ASP A 49 23.45 -0.45 -22.35
N ASP A 50 23.53 0.86 -22.12
CA ASP A 50 24.77 1.63 -22.26
C ASP A 50 25.68 1.54 -21.02
N ASN A 51 26.32 0.39 -20.75
CA ASN A 51 27.40 0.25 -19.74
C ASN A 51 27.14 0.90 -18.35
N LYS A 52 25.89 1.22 -18.03
CA LYS A 52 25.49 1.85 -16.78
C LYS A 52 25.41 0.76 -15.72
N LYS A 53 25.72 1.16 -14.48
CA LYS A 53 25.59 0.30 -13.32
C LYS A 53 24.18 -0.30 -13.29
N LYS A 54 24.09 -1.63 -13.34
CA LYS A 54 22.81 -2.33 -13.17
C LYS A 54 22.32 -2.13 -11.75
N TYR A 55 21.04 -1.83 -11.62
CA TYR A 55 20.36 -1.71 -10.34
C TYR A 55 19.66 -3.02 -10.02
N ASN A 56 19.72 -3.45 -8.75
CA ASN A 56 18.98 -4.59 -8.26
C ASN A 56 18.28 -4.17 -6.97
N TYR A 57 17.14 -3.52 -7.12
CA TYR A 57 16.35 -3.06 -5.99
C TYR A 57 15.58 -4.22 -5.37
N THR A 58 15.58 -4.26 -4.04
CA THR A 58 14.76 -5.19 -3.25
C THR A 58 13.59 -4.44 -2.62
N GLU A 59 12.63 -5.16 -2.01
CA GLU A 59 11.50 -4.53 -1.32
C GLU A 59 11.92 -3.49 -0.28
N ASP A 60 13.07 -3.68 0.39
CA ASP A 60 13.59 -2.79 1.43
C ASP A 60 14.00 -1.40 0.90
N ASP A 61 14.25 -1.29 -0.40
CA ASP A 61 14.56 -0.01 -1.06
C ASP A 61 13.31 0.87 -1.26
N PHE A 62 12.12 0.33 -0.96
CA PHE A 62 10.82 0.94 -1.19
C PHE A 62 10.11 1.22 0.15
N SER A 63 9.11 2.09 0.08
CA SER A 63 8.10 2.27 1.12
C SER A 63 6.75 2.09 0.48
N PHE A 64 5.88 1.31 1.12
CA PHE A 64 4.55 1.02 0.60
C PHE A 64 3.47 1.45 1.59
N LEU A 65 2.41 2.03 1.05
CA LEU A 65 1.11 2.16 1.69
C LEU A 65 0.08 1.58 0.72
N ILE A 66 -0.40 0.39 1.04
CA ILE A 66 -1.27 -0.40 0.16
C ILE A 66 -2.67 -0.44 0.74
N TYR A 67 -3.62 -0.08 -0.11
CA TYR A 67 -5.04 -0.20 0.13
C TYR A 67 -5.63 -1.28 -0.76
N TYR A 68 -6.68 -1.93 -0.29
CA TYR A 68 -7.43 -2.90 -1.07
C TYR A 68 -8.94 -2.70 -0.86
N ASP A 69 -9.67 -2.69 -1.96
CA ASP A 69 -11.14 -2.78 -1.98
C ASP A 69 -11.50 -4.21 -2.46
N LYS A 70 -12.19 -4.94 -1.59
CA LYS A 70 -12.60 -6.34 -1.82
C LYS A 70 -13.68 -6.47 -2.90
N ASP A 71 -14.59 -5.48 -2.98
CA ASP A 71 -15.72 -5.49 -3.91
C ASP A 71 -15.23 -5.20 -5.33
N GLN A 72 -14.34 -4.22 -5.45
CA GLN A 72 -13.71 -3.85 -6.73
C GLN A 72 -12.54 -4.77 -7.11
N LYS A 73 -12.03 -5.55 -6.14
CA LYS A 73 -10.81 -6.36 -6.26
C LYS A 73 -9.60 -5.55 -6.77
N LEU A 74 -9.53 -4.29 -6.38
CA LEU A 74 -8.53 -3.34 -6.84
C LEU A 74 -7.61 -2.95 -5.70
N TYR A 75 -6.31 -3.03 -5.94
CA TYR A 75 -5.30 -2.47 -5.05
C TYR A 75 -4.96 -1.05 -5.46
N LEU A 76 -4.95 -0.13 -4.50
CA LEU A 76 -4.38 1.20 -4.65
C LEU A 76 -3.08 1.26 -3.85
N VAL A 77 -2.00 1.66 -4.50
CA VAL A 77 -0.66 1.69 -3.88
C VAL A 77 -0.08 3.08 -3.96
N ASP A 78 0.24 3.66 -2.81
CA ASP A 78 1.11 4.82 -2.69
C ASP A 78 2.49 4.33 -2.28
N SER A 79 3.50 4.55 -3.13
CA SER A 79 4.84 4.05 -2.89
C SER A 79 5.92 5.10 -3.08
N TRP A 80 6.96 5.01 -2.25
CA TRP A 80 8.25 5.61 -2.54
C TRP A 80 9.12 4.55 -3.20
N VAL A 81 9.50 4.78 -4.45
CA VAL A 81 10.34 3.86 -5.23
C VAL A 81 11.78 4.35 -5.28
N PRO A 82 12.77 3.45 -5.39
CA PRO A 82 14.16 3.84 -5.52
C PRO A 82 14.49 4.39 -6.91
N PHE A 83 15.47 5.28 -6.98
CA PHE A 83 15.98 5.87 -8.22
C PHE A 83 17.49 6.15 -8.08
N GLU A 84 18.28 5.77 -9.08
CA GLU A 84 19.73 5.99 -9.13
C GLU A 84 20.49 5.63 -7.82
N ASN A 85 20.26 4.43 -7.28
CA ASN A 85 20.81 3.92 -5.99
C ASN A 85 20.31 4.62 -4.73
N LYS A 86 19.29 5.48 -4.81
CA LYS A 86 18.66 6.08 -3.63
C LYS A 86 17.37 5.34 -3.32
N ALA A 87 17.29 4.74 -2.15
CA ALA A 87 16.05 4.18 -1.63
C ALA A 87 15.02 5.29 -1.38
N ASN A 88 13.74 4.99 -1.60
CA ASN A 88 12.63 5.88 -1.24
C ASN A 88 12.71 7.30 -1.82
N ASP A 89 13.15 7.43 -3.08
CA ASP A 89 13.49 8.70 -3.72
C ASP A 89 12.30 9.33 -4.47
N LEU A 90 11.52 8.52 -5.20
CA LEU A 90 10.43 9.02 -6.04
C LEU A 90 9.08 8.48 -5.58
N ARG A 91 8.12 9.37 -5.29
CA ARG A 91 6.75 8.95 -4.99
C ARG A 91 6.01 8.55 -6.28
N LYS A 92 5.33 7.41 -6.26
CA LYS A 92 4.53 6.86 -7.36
C LYS A 92 3.23 6.29 -6.81
N LYS A 93 2.17 6.41 -7.59
CA LYS A 93 0.85 5.86 -7.26
C LYS A 93 0.38 4.88 -8.33
N TRP A 94 -0.22 3.79 -7.89
CA TRP A 94 -0.57 2.66 -8.76
C TRP A 94 -1.96 2.11 -8.45
N GLY A 95 -2.63 1.63 -9.49
CA GLY A 95 -3.82 0.79 -9.41
C GLY A 95 -3.46 -0.59 -9.96
N ILE A 96 -3.73 -1.65 -9.19
CA ILE A 96 -3.33 -3.02 -9.54
C ILE A 96 -4.50 -3.97 -9.34
N SER A 97 -4.93 -4.61 -10.43
CA SER A 97 -5.86 -5.74 -10.41
C SER A 97 -5.07 -7.02 -10.62
N LEU A 98 -5.11 -7.94 -9.65
CA LEU A 98 -4.42 -9.22 -9.79
C LEU A 98 -5.14 -10.16 -10.77
N ASP A 99 -6.48 -10.09 -10.83
CA ASP A 99 -7.30 -10.90 -11.73
C ASP A 99 -7.04 -10.51 -13.21
N GLU A 100 -6.91 -9.21 -13.48
CA GLU A 100 -6.66 -8.69 -14.84
C GLU A 100 -5.15 -8.60 -15.17
N ASN A 101 -4.29 -8.87 -14.18
CA ASN A 101 -2.83 -8.73 -14.28
C ASN A 101 -2.38 -7.30 -14.70
N GLU A 102 -3.25 -6.28 -14.55
CA GLU A 102 -3.00 -4.91 -14.97
C GLU A 102 -2.31 -4.10 -13.86
N LEU A 103 -1.26 -3.36 -14.23
CA LEU A 103 -0.61 -2.38 -13.37
C LEU A 103 -0.65 -1.01 -14.05
N LYS A 104 -1.55 -0.16 -13.55
CA LYS A 104 -1.78 1.20 -14.02
C LYS A 104 -1.08 2.20 -13.11
N ARG A 105 -0.31 3.11 -13.69
CA ARG A 105 0.29 4.24 -12.96
C ARG A 105 -0.68 5.41 -12.99
N PHE A 106 -0.99 5.98 -11.83
CA PHE A 106 -1.71 7.25 -11.75
C PHE A 106 -0.76 8.40 -12.06
N LYS A 107 -1.20 9.31 -12.94
CA LYS A 107 -0.43 10.51 -13.28
C LYS A 107 -0.71 11.65 -12.29
N TYR A 108 -1.95 11.76 -11.82
CA TYR A 108 -2.40 12.81 -10.92
C TYR A 108 -2.86 12.23 -9.59
N ASP A 109 -2.59 12.98 -8.52
CA ASP A 109 -3.01 12.63 -7.17
C ASP A 109 -4.53 12.67 -7.01
N SER A 110 -5.21 13.55 -7.75
CA SER A 110 -6.68 13.62 -7.80
C SER A 110 -7.28 12.29 -8.21
N ASP A 111 -6.82 11.71 -9.32
CA ASP A 111 -7.38 10.46 -9.84
C ASP A 111 -7.24 9.33 -8.80
N PHE A 112 -6.07 9.22 -8.16
CA PHE A 112 -5.85 8.22 -7.11
C PHE A 112 -6.79 8.44 -5.92
N ASN A 113 -6.97 9.68 -5.49
CA ASN A 113 -7.85 10.02 -4.37
C ASN A 113 -9.32 9.77 -4.73
N ASP A 114 -9.74 10.10 -5.95
CA ASP A 114 -11.11 9.87 -6.42
C ASP A 114 -11.45 8.36 -6.42
N TYR A 115 -10.52 7.50 -6.87
CA TYR A 115 -10.66 6.05 -6.75
C TYR A 115 -10.74 5.62 -5.28
N LYS A 116 -9.85 6.14 -4.42
CA LYS A 116 -9.82 5.79 -3.00
C LYS A 116 -11.11 6.20 -2.28
N ASP A 117 -11.63 7.39 -2.57
CA ASP A 117 -12.80 7.97 -1.90
C ASP A 117 -14.12 7.37 -2.41
N SER A 118 -14.13 6.83 -3.64
CA SER A 118 -15.31 6.17 -4.22
C SER A 118 -15.46 4.69 -3.84
N GLY A 119 -14.44 4.07 -3.22
CA GLY A 119 -14.45 2.66 -2.83
C GLY A 119 -14.34 2.42 -1.33
N ASN A 120 -14.47 1.15 -0.95
CA ASN A 120 -14.34 0.67 0.42
C ASN A 120 -12.89 0.21 0.69
N TYR A 121 -11.94 1.13 0.51
CA TYR A 121 -10.51 0.82 0.60
C TYR A 121 -10.02 0.70 2.05
N GLU A 122 -9.47 -0.46 2.39
CA GLU A 122 -8.83 -0.73 3.68
C GLU A 122 -7.30 -0.77 3.53
N VAL A 123 -6.56 -0.26 4.51
CA VAL A 123 -5.09 -0.41 4.54
C VAL A 123 -4.75 -1.86 4.83
N VAL A 124 -4.04 -2.52 3.91
CA VAL A 124 -3.64 -3.93 4.04
C VAL A 124 -2.13 -4.11 4.26
N TYR A 125 -1.31 -3.09 3.96
CA TYR A 125 0.13 -3.13 4.21
C TYR A 125 0.73 -1.73 4.31
N LYS A 126 1.70 -1.58 5.22
CA LYS A 126 2.54 -0.39 5.39
C LYS A 126 4.00 -0.80 5.56
N SER A 127 4.93 -0.05 4.97
CA SER A 127 6.37 -0.22 5.19
C SER A 127 7.16 1.09 4.97
N GLY A 128 8.41 1.10 5.45
CA GLY A 128 9.35 2.20 5.23
C GLY A 128 8.85 3.54 5.76
N LYS A 129 8.82 4.56 4.90
CA LYS A 129 8.35 5.93 5.22
C LYS A 129 6.87 6.02 5.63
N PHE A 130 6.10 4.95 5.47
CA PHE A 130 4.71 4.86 5.93
C PHE A 130 4.55 4.00 7.19
N ALA A 131 5.64 3.41 7.69
CA ALA A 131 5.62 2.75 9.00
C ALA A 131 5.47 3.82 10.08
N ASP A 132 4.61 3.55 11.06
CA ASP A 132 4.32 4.43 12.20
C ASP A 132 5.50 4.43 13.21
#